data_AF-A0A962KQP6-F1
#
_entry.id   AF-A0A962KQP6-F1
#
_cell.length_a   1.000
_cell.length_b   1.000
_cell.length_c   1.000
_cell.angle_alpha   90.00
_cell.angle_beta   90.00
_cell.angle_gamma   90.00
#
_symmetry.space_group_name_H-M   'P 1'
#
loop_
_entity.id
_entity.type
_entity.pdbx_description
1 polymer ?
#
loop_
_entity_poly.entity_id
_entity_poly.type
_entity_poly.pdbx_seq_one_letter_code
_entity_poly.pdbx_strand_id
1 'polypeptide(L)'
;MDDPDTNRELWAYKDQAVELTNTALGHYDIHRQIVLKKLNLARKAALASEKKRSRLSPGSLWKWLKTFSLNSLSSEKKEHDVWGEIIGLFSTNILYEDDLFQIEALLEKMPKQTYQVFLDLLKQDKDYAFLNKNLKRDAYQQAKKKIENVQRHKNPLTGLSPEDYERGLLRHLKSLLLTEV
;
A
#
# COMPACT_ATOMS: atom_id res chain seq x y z
N MET A 1 -22.95 -30.21 -1.23
CA MET A 1 -24.13 -29.51 -1.77
C MET A 1 -24.34 -28.34 -0.83
N ASP A 2 -23.98 -27.13 -1.26
CA ASP A 2 -24.18 -25.96 -0.42
C ASP A 2 -25.65 -25.56 -0.51
N ASP A 3 -26.30 -25.49 0.64
CA ASP A 3 -27.72 -25.18 0.74
C ASP A 3 -27.98 -23.75 0.22
N PRO A 4 -28.85 -23.56 -0.78
CA PRO A 4 -29.16 -22.25 -1.35
C PRO A 4 -29.70 -21.24 -0.31
N ASP A 5 -30.30 -21.69 0.79
CA ASP A 5 -30.76 -20.79 1.85
C ASP A 5 -29.60 -20.28 2.72
N THR A 6 -28.56 -21.08 2.95
CA THR A 6 -27.33 -20.62 3.63
C THR A 6 -26.58 -19.57 2.79
N ASN A 7 -26.56 -19.72 1.46
CA ASN A 7 -25.95 -18.74 0.55
C ASN A 7 -26.74 -17.42 0.48
N ARG A 8 -28.06 -17.44 0.69
CA ARG A 8 -28.88 -16.22 0.76
C ARG A 8 -28.69 -15.46 2.05
N GLU A 9 -28.58 -16.15 3.19
CA GLU A 9 -28.26 -15.52 4.48
C GLU A 9 -26.87 -14.86 4.48
N LEU A 10 -25.88 -15.48 3.83
CA LEU A 10 -24.53 -14.93 3.63
C LEU A 10 -24.48 -13.70 2.70
N TRP A 11 -25.46 -13.52 1.81
CA TRP A 11 -25.57 -12.34 0.92
C TRP A 11 -26.58 -11.30 1.43
N ALA A 12 -27.28 -11.59 2.53
CA ALA A 12 -28.14 -10.64 3.23
C ALA A 12 -27.35 -9.44 3.84
N TYR A 13 -26.02 -9.49 3.83
CA TYR A 13 -25.13 -8.40 4.23
C TYR A 13 -25.07 -7.22 3.26
N LYS A 14 -26.02 -7.04 2.33
CA LYS A 14 -26.05 -5.89 1.41
C LYS A 14 -25.96 -4.55 2.15
N ASP A 15 -26.59 -4.47 3.33
CA ASP A 15 -26.55 -3.28 4.19
C ASP A 15 -25.19 -3.07 4.87
N GLN A 16 -24.43 -4.16 5.10
CA GLN A 16 -23.08 -4.10 5.66
C GLN A 16 -21.99 -3.96 4.59
N ALA A 17 -22.25 -4.32 3.34
CA ALA A 17 -21.26 -4.29 2.26
C ALA A 17 -20.66 -2.89 2.07
N VAL A 18 -21.51 -1.86 2.15
CA VAL A 18 -21.08 -0.45 2.08
C VAL A 18 -20.18 -0.11 3.28
N GLU A 19 -20.56 -0.50 4.49
CA GLU A 19 -19.79 -0.24 5.71
C GLU A 19 -18.44 -0.96 5.72
N LEU A 20 -18.41 -2.24 5.32
CA LEU A 20 -17.19 -3.04 5.22
C LEU A 20 -16.25 -2.48 4.16
N THR A 21 -16.79 -2.09 3.00
CA THR A 21 -16.01 -1.46 1.93
C THR A 21 -15.45 -0.12 2.38
N ASN A 22 -16.26 0.74 3.00
CA ASN A 22 -15.81 2.03 3.53
C ASN A 22 -14.74 1.86 4.62
N THR A 23 -14.86 0.84 5.46
CA THR A 23 -13.85 0.51 6.48
C THR A 23 -12.53 0.09 5.83
N ALA A 24 -12.58 -0.76 4.79
CA ALA A 24 -11.40 -1.20 4.06
C ALA A 24 -10.72 -0.06 3.30
N LEU A 25 -11.50 0.73 2.55
CA LEU A 25 -10.98 1.89 1.81
C LEU A 25 -10.43 2.97 2.75
N GLY A 26 -11.13 3.26 3.85
CA GLY A 26 -10.66 4.21 4.86
C GLY A 26 -9.36 3.75 5.54
N HIS A 27 -9.22 2.45 5.80
CA HIS A 27 -7.95 1.89 6.29
C HIS A 27 -6.82 2.08 5.28
N TYR A 28 -7.06 1.72 4.02
CA TYR A 28 -6.07 1.85 2.95
C TYR A 28 -5.62 3.30 2.78
N ASP A 29 -6.55 4.27 2.78
CA ASP A 29 -6.21 5.67 2.64
C ASP A 29 -5.32 6.17 3.79
N ILE A 30 -5.67 5.85 5.05
CA ILE A 30 -4.85 6.20 6.21
C ILE A 30 -3.49 5.50 6.15
N HIS A 31 -3.43 4.22 5.78
CA HIS A 31 -2.17 3.49 5.64
C HIS A 31 -1.28 4.11 4.56
N ARG A 32 -1.85 4.48 3.42
CA ARG A 32 -1.13 5.18 2.35
C ARG A 32 -0.57 6.52 2.83
N GLN A 33 -1.36 7.30 3.57
CA GLN A 33 -0.89 8.55 4.18
C GLN A 33 0.24 8.32 5.18
N ILE A 34 0.16 7.26 6.00
CA ILE A 34 1.22 6.86 6.93
C ILE A 34 2.52 6.54 6.18
N VAL A 35 2.44 5.72 5.12
CA VAL A 35 3.62 5.35 4.32
C VAL A 35 4.23 6.58 3.66
N LEU A 36 3.43 7.45 3.06
CA LEU A 36 3.92 8.71 2.48
C LEU A 36 4.61 9.59 3.52
N LYS A 37 4.05 9.67 4.73
CA LYS A 37 4.66 10.43 5.83
C LYS A 37 6.00 9.81 6.23
N LYS A 38 6.08 8.48 6.37
CA LYS A 38 7.34 7.77 6.63
C LYS A 38 8.38 8.02 5.54
N LEU A 39 8.00 7.96 4.26
CA LEU A 39 8.90 8.26 3.13
C LEU A 39 9.45 9.69 3.20
N ASN A 40 8.61 10.68 3.49
CA ASN A 40 9.04 12.07 3.66
C ASN A 40 10.00 12.23 4.84
N LEU A 41 9.74 11.56 5.96
CA LEU A 41 10.64 11.58 7.12
C LEU A 41 11.95 10.84 6.84
N ALA A 42 11.93 9.75 6.07
CA ALA A 42 13.13 9.04 5.61
C ALA A 42 14.00 9.94 4.73
N ARG A 43 13.40 10.69 3.79
CA ARG A 43 14.11 11.70 3.00
C ARG A 43 14.77 12.77 3.88
N LYS A 44 14.04 13.29 4.87
CA LYS A 44 14.58 14.27 5.84
C LYS A 44 15.73 13.67 6.67
N ALA A 45 15.60 12.43 7.12
CA ALA A 45 16.63 11.72 7.87
C ALA A 45 17.90 11.50 7.03
N ALA A 46 17.74 11.11 5.76
CA ALA A 46 18.84 10.97 4.81
C ALA A 46 19.57 12.30 4.61
N LEU A 47 18.84 13.39 4.35
CA LEU A 47 19.42 14.73 4.20
C LEU A 47 20.18 15.18 5.47
N ALA A 48 19.61 14.96 6.66
CA ALA A 48 20.25 15.32 7.92
C ALA A 48 21.50 14.49 8.19
N SER A 49 21.49 13.21 7.81
CA SER A 49 22.63 12.30 7.93
C SER A 49 23.74 12.66 6.94
N GLU A 50 23.38 13.06 5.72
CA GLU A 50 24.31 13.51 4.68
C GLU A 50 25.02 14.81 5.09
N LYS A 51 24.30 15.79 5.66
CA LYS A 51 24.89 17.02 6.21
C LYS A 51 25.90 16.74 7.34
N LYS A 52 25.66 15.69 8.15
CA LYS A 52 26.60 15.22 9.18
C LYS A 52 27.76 14.38 8.59
N ARG A 53 27.59 13.80 7.40
CA ARG A 53 28.51 12.87 6.70
C ARG A 53 29.51 13.54 5.75
N SER A 54 29.74 14.86 5.80
CA SER A 54 30.85 15.49 5.05
C SER A 54 32.25 14.94 5.38
N ARG A 55 32.36 13.89 6.22
CA ARG A 55 33.59 13.20 6.62
C ARG A 55 33.63 11.68 6.35
N LEU A 56 32.59 11.03 5.79
CA LEU A 56 32.62 9.57 5.51
C LEU A 56 31.89 9.17 4.21
N SER A 57 32.44 8.14 3.56
CA SER A 57 32.18 7.65 2.20
C SER A 57 30.70 7.66 1.75
N PRO A 58 30.38 8.31 0.62
CA PRO A 58 29.09 8.17 -0.06
C PRO A 58 29.01 6.77 -0.68
N GLY A 59 28.02 5.95 -0.30
CA GLY A 59 27.82 4.66 -0.98
C GLY A 59 27.08 3.56 -0.22
N SER A 60 26.90 3.66 1.10
CA SER A 60 26.26 2.56 1.87
C SER A 60 24.77 2.36 1.56
N LEU A 61 24.01 3.46 1.41
CA LEU A 61 22.58 3.42 1.11
C LEU A 61 22.33 3.06 -0.37
N TRP A 62 23.20 3.52 -1.27
CA TRP A 62 23.19 3.18 -2.70
C TRP A 62 23.46 1.69 -2.96
N LYS A 63 24.48 1.13 -2.31
CA LYS A 63 24.80 -0.29 -2.41
C LYS A 63 23.67 -1.16 -1.84
N TRP A 64 22.99 -0.66 -0.81
CA TRP A 64 21.80 -1.28 -0.23
C TRP A 64 20.57 -1.19 -1.17
N LEU A 65 20.26 -0.04 -1.77
CA LEU A 65 19.13 0.10 -2.70
C LEU A 65 19.27 -0.76 -3.97
N LYS A 66 20.49 -0.92 -4.49
CA LYS A 66 20.77 -1.83 -5.62
C LYS A 66 20.45 -3.30 -5.30
N THR A 67 20.38 -3.71 -4.03
CA THR A 67 19.97 -5.07 -3.65
C THR A 67 18.46 -5.32 -3.75
N PHE A 68 17.65 -4.27 -3.95
CA PHE A 68 16.19 -4.37 -4.13
C PHE A 68 15.74 -4.24 -5.60
N SER A 69 16.66 -4.46 -6.55
CA SER A 69 16.36 -4.43 -8.00
C SER A 69 15.79 -3.11 -8.52
N LEU A 70 16.07 -1.99 -7.85
CA LEU A 70 15.81 -0.63 -8.35
C LEU A 70 16.88 -0.23 -9.39
N ASN A 71 17.05 -1.05 -10.43
CA ASN A 71 18.10 -0.90 -11.44
C ASN A 71 17.92 0.34 -12.34
N SER A 72 16.75 0.98 -12.28
CA SER A 72 16.44 2.22 -13.00
C SER A 72 16.93 3.49 -12.30
N LEU A 73 17.36 3.40 -11.04
CA LEU A 73 17.89 4.55 -10.31
C LEU A 73 19.36 4.78 -10.71
N SER A 74 19.69 6.01 -11.11
CA SER A 74 21.03 6.41 -11.52
C SER A 74 22.00 6.51 -10.33
N SER A 75 23.09 5.74 -10.31
CA SER A 75 24.06 5.65 -9.20
C SER A 75 24.82 6.93 -8.83
N GLU A 76 24.60 8.03 -9.55
CA GLU A 76 25.28 9.32 -9.35
C GLU A 76 24.51 10.30 -8.45
N LYS A 77 23.31 9.93 -7.99
CA LYS A 77 22.44 10.83 -7.21
C LYS A 77 22.72 10.79 -5.70
N LYS A 78 22.52 11.93 -5.02
CA LYS A 78 22.68 12.04 -3.57
C LYS A 78 21.61 11.21 -2.84
N GLU A 79 21.88 10.78 -1.61
CA GLU A 79 20.99 9.86 -0.87
C GLU A 79 19.56 10.40 -0.70
N HIS A 80 19.40 11.73 -0.58
CA HIS A 80 18.09 12.37 -0.48
C HIS A 80 17.31 12.45 -1.80
N ASP A 81 18.00 12.37 -2.94
CA ASP A 81 17.37 12.40 -4.27
C ASP A 81 16.67 11.06 -4.56
N VAL A 82 17.24 9.95 -4.08
CA VAL A 82 16.63 8.62 -4.22
C VAL A 82 15.29 8.53 -3.50
N TRP A 83 15.19 9.01 -2.26
CA TRP A 83 13.90 9.09 -1.57
C TRP A 83 12.93 10.03 -2.28
N GLY A 84 13.43 11.09 -2.93
CA GLY A 84 12.62 11.95 -3.79
C GLY A 84 11.99 11.20 -4.96
N GLU A 85 12.74 10.31 -5.62
CA GLU A 85 12.23 9.46 -6.70
C GLU A 85 11.24 8.41 -6.20
N ILE A 86 11.52 7.76 -5.06
CA ILE A 86 10.58 6.81 -4.44
C ILE A 86 9.26 7.52 -4.11
N ILE A 87 9.31 8.74 -3.55
CA ILE A 87 8.13 9.56 -3.28
C ILE A 87 7.40 9.94 -4.59
N GLY A 88 8.15 10.27 -5.64
CA GLY A 88 7.61 10.54 -6.97
C GLY A 88 6.80 9.36 -7.50
N LEU A 89 7.42 8.17 -7.55
CA LEU A 89 6.77 6.93 -7.98
C LEU A 89 5.56 6.58 -7.11
N PHE A 90 5.68 6.75 -5.79
CA PHE A 90 4.57 6.53 -4.86
C PHE A 90 3.37 7.44 -5.14
N SER A 91 3.63 8.68 -5.54
CA SER A 91 2.59 9.70 -5.73
C SER A 91 1.86 9.55 -7.06
N THR A 92 2.52 9.02 -8.09
CA THR A 92 1.95 8.88 -9.44
C THR A 92 1.33 7.51 -9.71
N ASN A 93 1.74 6.47 -8.99
CA ASN A 93 1.28 5.11 -9.24
C ASN A 93 0.08 4.72 -8.36
N ILE A 94 -0.79 3.90 -8.92
CA ILE A 94 -1.76 3.11 -8.16
C ILE A 94 -0.97 1.99 -7.48
N LEU A 95 -0.99 1.96 -6.15
CA LEU A 95 -0.30 0.96 -5.35
C LEU A 95 -1.34 0.04 -4.71
N TYR A 96 -1.01 -1.25 -4.62
CA TYR A 96 -1.79 -2.19 -3.84
C TYR A 96 -1.34 -2.18 -2.38
N GLU A 97 -2.15 -2.76 -1.49
CA GLU A 97 -1.82 -2.84 -0.06
C GLU A 97 -0.47 -3.54 0.18
N ASP A 98 -0.19 -4.61 -0.58
CA ASP A 98 1.08 -5.35 -0.48
C ASP A 98 2.29 -4.47 -0.84
N ASP A 99 2.14 -3.52 -1.77
CA ASP A 99 3.19 -2.58 -2.12
C ASP A 99 3.48 -1.61 -0.95
N LEU A 100 2.44 -1.21 -0.20
CA LEU A 100 2.61 -0.39 1.00
C LEU A 100 3.46 -1.11 2.05
N PHE A 101 3.20 -2.40 2.29
CA PHE A 101 3.99 -3.21 3.22
C PHE A 101 5.43 -3.41 2.74
N GLN A 102 5.65 -3.60 1.44
CA GLN A 102 7.01 -3.69 0.88
C GLN A 102 7.80 -2.40 1.09
N ILE A 103 7.15 -1.23 0.95
CA ILE A 103 7.78 0.07 1.23
C ILE A 103 8.11 0.21 2.71
N GLU A 104 7.25 -0.25 3.61
CA GLU A 104 7.54 -0.26 5.05
C GLU A 104 8.74 -1.17 5.38
N ALA A 105 8.80 -2.36 4.78
CA ALA A 105 9.94 -3.26 4.93
C ALA A 105 11.24 -2.66 4.36
N LEU A 106 11.15 -1.86 3.29
CA LEU A 106 12.27 -1.09 2.76
C LEU A 106 12.76 -0.04 3.78
N LEU A 107 11.84 0.69 4.40
CA LEU A 107 12.15 1.71 5.42
C LEU A 107 12.86 1.10 6.65
N GLU A 108 12.48 -0.09 7.08
CA GLU A 108 13.12 -0.78 8.22
C GLU A 108 14.57 -1.19 7.94
N LYS A 109 14.91 -1.38 6.68
CA LYS A 109 16.23 -1.81 6.24
C LYS A 109 17.19 -0.63 5.96
N MET A 110 16.78 0.59 6.29
CA MET A 110 17.65 1.78 6.22
C MET A 110 18.97 1.59 7.00
N PRO A 111 20.07 2.21 6.58
CA PRO A 111 21.32 2.18 7.34
C PRO A 111 21.11 2.69 8.77
N LYS A 112 21.68 2.00 9.76
CA LYS A 112 21.45 2.24 11.21
C LYS A 112 21.51 3.72 11.62
N GLN A 113 22.48 4.47 11.11
CA GLN A 113 22.64 5.90 11.42
C GLN A 113 21.45 6.73 10.93
N THR A 114 21.03 6.52 9.67
CA THR A 114 19.87 7.20 9.07
C THR A 114 18.57 6.74 9.73
N TYR A 115 18.48 5.44 10.03
CA TYR A 115 17.32 4.85 10.70
C TYR A 115 17.09 5.44 12.09
N GLN A 116 18.15 5.68 12.88
CA GLN A 116 18.02 6.31 14.19
C GLN A 116 17.45 7.73 14.08
N VAL A 117 17.98 8.54 13.17
CA VAL A 117 17.46 9.90 12.92
C VAL A 117 16.01 9.84 12.44
N PHE A 118 15.69 8.88 11.58
CA PHE A 118 14.33 8.64 11.11
C PHE A 118 13.37 8.33 12.28
N LEU A 119 13.75 7.44 13.21
CA LEU A 119 12.93 7.12 14.37
C LEU A 119 12.73 8.33 15.30
N ASP A 120 13.75 9.15 15.48
CA ASP A 120 13.66 10.36 16.30
C ASP A 120 12.69 11.37 15.67
N LEU A 121 12.77 11.57 14.35
CA LEU A 121 11.82 12.40 13.60
C LEU A 121 10.40 11.82 13.65
N LEU A 122 10.25 10.51 13.53
CA LEU A 122 8.96 9.82 13.59
C LEU A 122 8.27 10.01 14.94
N LYS A 123 9.01 9.93 16.04
CA LYS A 123 8.49 10.14 17.41
C LYS A 123 8.01 11.57 17.65
N GLN A 124 8.63 12.54 17.00
CA GLN A 124 8.31 13.96 17.14
C GLN A 124 7.16 14.41 16.24
N ASP A 125 6.82 13.62 15.22
CA ASP A 125 5.82 13.98 14.22
C ASP A 125 4.39 13.72 14.73
N LYS A 126 3.68 14.80 15.06
CA LYS A 126 2.32 14.76 15.61
C LYS A 126 1.30 14.23 14.61
N ASP A 127 1.48 14.51 13.31
CA ASP A 127 0.56 14.05 12.28
C ASP A 127 0.69 12.54 12.11
N TYR A 128 1.91 12.01 12.12
CA TYR A 128 2.16 10.58 12.12
C TYR A 128 1.50 9.90 13.31
N ALA A 129 1.67 10.46 14.52
CA ALA A 129 1.05 9.92 15.72
C ALA A 129 -0.49 9.93 15.63
N PHE A 130 -1.08 10.99 15.07
CA PHE A 130 -2.52 11.09 14.82
C PHE A 130 -3.00 10.04 13.81
N LEU A 131 -2.34 9.92 12.66
CA LEU A 131 -2.69 8.93 11.63
C LEU A 131 -2.57 7.50 12.18
N ASN A 132 -1.49 7.19 12.89
CA ASN A 132 -1.28 5.86 13.45
C ASN A 132 -2.31 5.52 14.54
N LYS A 133 -2.79 6.50 15.32
CA LYS A 133 -3.90 6.31 16.27
C LYS A 133 -5.24 6.07 15.56
N ASN A 134 -5.46 6.69 14.41
CA ASN A 134 -6.68 6.54 13.63
C ASN A 134 -6.67 5.33 12.68
N LEU A 135 -5.53 4.65 12.55
CA LEU A 135 -5.42 3.42 11.77
C LEU A 135 -6.18 2.29 12.47
N LYS A 136 -7.44 2.08 12.08
CA LYS A 136 -8.34 1.07 12.65
C LYS A 136 -7.97 -0.36 12.19
N ARG A 137 -6.84 -0.89 12.66
CA ARG A 137 -6.32 -2.21 12.25
C ARG A 137 -7.29 -3.35 12.51
N ASP A 138 -7.90 -3.40 13.69
CA ASP A 138 -8.78 -4.51 14.07
C ASP A 138 -10.08 -4.50 13.26
N ALA A 139 -10.69 -3.32 13.12
CA ALA A 139 -11.89 -3.15 12.31
C ALA A 139 -11.63 -3.51 10.84
N TYR A 140 -10.46 -3.13 10.32
CA TYR A 140 -10.03 -3.50 8.98
C TYR A 140 -9.86 -5.02 8.82
N GLN A 141 -9.15 -5.69 9.74
CA GLN A 141 -8.94 -7.13 9.67
C GLN A 141 -10.27 -7.91 9.74
N GLN A 142 -11.21 -7.44 10.57
CA GLN A 142 -12.56 -8.01 10.61
C GLN A 142 -13.31 -7.78 9.29
N ALA A 143 -13.22 -6.57 8.73
CA ALA A 143 -13.86 -6.25 7.46
C ALA A 143 -13.29 -7.06 6.30
N LYS A 144 -11.96 -7.17 6.21
CA LYS A 144 -11.26 -7.97 5.19
C LYS A 144 -11.68 -9.43 5.24
N LYS A 145 -11.68 -10.05 6.42
CA LYS A 145 -12.15 -11.44 6.60
C LYS A 145 -13.60 -11.64 6.16
N LYS A 146 -14.49 -10.69 6.49
CA LYS A 146 -15.90 -10.75 6.07
C LYS A 146 -16.04 -10.61 4.56
N ILE A 147 -15.34 -9.67 3.94
CA ILE A 147 -15.33 -9.47 2.49
C ILE A 147 -14.82 -10.72 1.78
N GLU A 148 -13.68 -11.28 2.21
CA GLU A 148 -13.12 -12.51 1.65
C GLU A 148 -14.08 -13.68 1.80
N ASN A 149 -14.75 -13.82 2.95
CA ASN A 149 -15.72 -14.88 3.17
C ASN A 149 -16.92 -14.77 2.22
N VAL A 150 -17.43 -13.55 1.99
CA VAL A 150 -18.52 -13.32 1.03
C VAL A 150 -18.05 -13.61 -0.40
N GLN A 151 -16.86 -13.15 -0.78
CA GLN A 151 -16.31 -13.33 -2.13
C GLN A 151 -16.01 -14.79 -2.50
N ARG A 152 -15.76 -15.67 -1.51
CA ARG A 152 -15.58 -17.12 -1.76
C ARG A 152 -16.82 -17.81 -2.30
N HIS A 153 -17.99 -17.20 -2.12
CA HIS A 153 -19.26 -17.77 -2.54
C HIS A 153 -19.71 -17.11 -3.85
N LYS A 154 -20.25 -17.92 -4.75
CA LYS A 154 -20.89 -17.40 -5.96
C LYS A 154 -22.05 -16.50 -5.57
N ASN A 155 -22.26 -15.44 -6.35
CA ASN A 155 -23.41 -14.58 -6.18
C ASN A 155 -24.69 -15.44 -6.33
N PRO A 156 -25.58 -15.48 -5.32
CA PRO A 156 -26.74 -16.36 -5.33
C PRO A 156 -27.81 -15.92 -6.35
N LEU A 157 -27.75 -14.69 -6.87
CA LEU A 157 -28.66 -14.18 -7.90
C LEU A 157 -28.17 -14.50 -9.31
N THR A 158 -26.86 -14.44 -9.55
CA THR A 158 -26.29 -14.61 -10.90
C THR A 158 -25.56 -15.94 -11.09
N GLY A 159 -25.23 -16.64 -10.01
CA GLY A 159 -24.39 -17.84 -10.01
C GLY A 159 -22.92 -17.58 -10.33
N LEU A 160 -22.49 -16.31 -10.43
CA LEU A 160 -21.15 -15.92 -10.85
C LEU A 160 -20.21 -15.75 -9.66
N SER A 161 -18.97 -16.21 -9.82
CA SER A 161 -17.85 -15.94 -8.89
C SER A 161 -17.21 -14.57 -9.16
N PRO A 162 -16.43 -13.99 -8.23
CA PRO A 162 -15.68 -12.76 -8.48
C PRO A 162 -14.83 -12.81 -9.76
N GLU A 163 -14.19 -13.94 -10.03
CA GLU A 163 -13.35 -14.15 -11.21
C GLU A 163 -14.17 -14.19 -12.52
N ASP A 164 -15.45 -14.57 -12.44
CA ASP A 164 -16.37 -14.51 -13.59
C ASP A 164 -16.76 -13.06 -13.92
N TYR A 165 -16.86 -12.18 -12.91
CA TYR A 165 -17.12 -10.75 -13.12
C TYR A 165 -15.93 -10.05 -13.77
N GLU A 166 -14.70 -10.36 -13.36
CA GLU A 166 -13.48 -9.81 -14.00
C GLU A 166 -13.37 -10.25 -15.46
N ARG A 167 -13.65 -11.53 -15.74
CA ARG A 167 -13.66 -12.06 -17.11
C ARG A 167 -14.81 -11.52 -17.94
N GLY A 168 -16.00 -11.37 -17.36
CA GLY A 168 -17.19 -10.85 -18.01
C GLY A 168 -17.03 -9.39 -18.44
N LEU A 169 -16.49 -8.54 -17.55
CA LEU A 169 -16.18 -7.14 -17.86
C LEU A 169 -15.14 -7.04 -18.99
N LEU A 170 -14.06 -7.81 -18.94
CA LEU A 170 -13.04 -7.84 -19.99
C LEU A 170 -13.59 -8.36 -21.33
N ARG A 171 -14.49 -9.35 -21.31
CA ARG A 171 -15.13 -9.88 -22.52
C ARG A 171 -16.11 -8.88 -23.13
N HIS A 172 -16.84 -8.15 -22.28
CA HIS A 172 -17.77 -7.11 -22.71
C HIS A 172 -17.05 -5.86 -23.24
N LEU A 173 -15.96 -5.44 -22.57
CA LEU A 173 -15.07 -4.38 -23.07
C LEU A 173 -14.40 -4.78 -24.38
N LYS A 174 -13.94 -6.03 -24.53
CA LYS A 174 -13.42 -6.55 -25.80
C LYS A 174 -14.47 -6.60 -26.89
N SER A 175 -15.71 -7.00 -26.58
CA SER A 175 -16.77 -6.99 -27.60
C SER A 175 -17.12 -5.57 -28.05
N LEU A 176 -17.14 -4.60 -27.13
CA LEU A 176 -17.38 -3.19 -27.47
C LEU A 176 -16.27 -2.59 -28.35
N LEU A 177 -15.00 -2.93 -28.05
CA LEU A 177 -13.84 -2.49 -28.83
C LEU A 177 -13.70 -3.22 -30.19
N LEU A 178 -14.33 -4.38 -30.35
CA LEU A 178 -14.31 -5.15 -31.61
C LEU A 178 -15.55 -4.89 -32.50
N THR A 179 -16.57 -4.21 -31.99
CA THR A 179 -17.75 -3.78 -32.76
C THR A 179 -17.60 -2.40 -33.43
N GLU A 180 -16.47 -1.70 -33.23
CA GLU A 180 -16.13 -0.45 -33.93
C GLU A 180 -15.16 -0.67 -35.11
N VAL A 181 -15.36 -1.71 -35.92
CA VAL A 181 -14.72 -1.88 -37.24
C VAL A 181 -15.76 -2.12 -38.32
#